data_AF-A0A3B4TPY9-F1
#
_entry.id   AF-A0A3B4TPY9-F1
#
_cell.length_a   1.000
_cell.length_b   1.000
_cell.length_c   1.000
_cell.angle_alpha   90.00
_cell.angle_beta   90.00
_cell.angle_gamma   90.00
#
_symmetry.space_group_name_H-M   'P 1'
#
loop_
_entity.id
_entity.type
_entity.pdbx_description
1 polymer ?
#
loop_
_entity_poly.entity_id
_entity_poly.type
_entity_poly.pdbx_seq_one_letter_code
_entity_poly.pdbx_strand_id
1 'polypeptide(L)'
;MAELQMLLEEEIPAGKRALVESYQNLSRVAEYCENNYVQAQDKKKALEETKAYTTQSLASVAYQINALANNVLQLLDIQASQLRRMESSINHISQTVDIHKEKVARREIGILTTNKNTSRTHKIIAPGNMERPVRYIRKPIDYTLLDDVGHGVKQHGNNAAGRGGTLSRTNPPTQKPPSPPMAGRGTLGRNTPYKTLEPVKPPVVPNDYMTSPARLGSQHSPARTASLNQRPRTHSGSSGGSGGRENSGSSVVGVPLAVPTPSPPSLGQVTDSPAPPPPPPPEDMGVFEEHSPPPPPPPVDYEEEEAAVVHYSDPYADGDPHWAPKAYLEKVVAIYDYSKDKEDELSFMEGAIIYIIKKNDDGWFEGVCNGVTGLFPGNYVESIMHYAD
;
A
#
# COMPACT_ATOMS: atom_id res chain seq x y z
N MET A 1 14.17 -16.46 25.05
CA MET A 1 15.15 -15.90 26.00
C MET A 1 15.73 -17.00 26.88
N ALA A 2 14.91 -17.76 27.63
CA ALA A 2 15.40 -18.86 28.47
C ALA A 2 16.20 -19.92 27.69
N GLU A 3 15.72 -20.33 26.51
CA GLU A 3 16.41 -21.28 25.63
C GLU A 3 17.74 -20.75 25.10
N LEU A 4 17.78 -19.47 24.69
CA LEU A 4 19.02 -18.80 24.26
C LEU A 4 20.07 -18.76 25.38
N GLN A 5 19.62 -18.48 26.60
CA GLN A 5 20.49 -18.42 27.77
C GLN A 5 21.11 -19.80 28.06
N MET A 6 20.28 -20.84 28.03
CA MET A 6 20.72 -22.22 28.23
C MET A 6 21.76 -22.65 27.18
N LEU A 7 21.52 -22.31 25.91
CA LEU A 7 22.46 -22.59 24.82
C LEU A 7 23.81 -21.88 25.03
N LEU A 8 23.79 -20.59 25.41
CA LEU A 8 24.99 -19.78 25.58
C LEU A 8 25.80 -20.14 26.83
N GLU A 9 25.14 -20.39 27.96
CA GLU A 9 25.82 -20.56 29.24
C GLU A 9 26.12 -22.01 29.59
N GLU A 10 25.31 -22.95 29.10
CA GLU A 10 25.40 -24.35 29.49
C GLU A 10 25.75 -25.26 28.31
N GLU A 11 24.86 -25.38 27.32
CA GLU A 11 24.94 -26.48 26.33
C GLU A 11 26.11 -26.33 25.35
N ILE A 12 26.31 -25.16 24.76
CA ILE A 12 27.41 -24.94 23.81
C ILE A 12 28.78 -24.99 24.54
N PRO A 13 28.97 -24.32 25.69
CA PRO A 13 30.20 -24.47 26.46
C PRO A 13 30.45 -25.90 26.94
N ALA A 14 29.42 -26.63 27.36
CA ALA A 14 29.54 -28.04 27.75
C ALA A 14 29.92 -28.92 26.57
N GLY A 15 29.28 -28.76 25.41
CA GLY A 15 29.61 -29.48 24.18
C GLY A 15 31.05 -29.21 23.74
N LYS A 16 31.50 -27.95 23.82
CA LYS A 16 32.90 -27.58 23.54
C LYS A 16 33.87 -28.25 24.52
N ARG A 17 33.57 -28.24 25.82
CA ARG A 17 34.39 -28.93 26.84
C ARG A 17 34.46 -30.43 26.57
N ALA A 18 33.34 -31.06 26.23
CA ALA A 18 33.29 -32.48 25.89
C ALA A 18 34.16 -32.80 24.65
N LEU A 19 34.19 -31.93 23.64
CA LEU A 19 35.07 -32.07 22.48
C LEU A 19 36.56 -32.00 22.86
N VAL A 20 36.92 -31.05 23.72
CA VAL A 20 38.30 -30.89 24.23
C VAL A 20 38.72 -32.10 25.06
N GLU A 21 37.82 -32.61 25.90
CA GLU A 21 38.06 -33.82 26.68
C GLU A 21 38.21 -35.05 25.77
N SER A 22 37.35 -35.16 24.75
CA SER A 22 37.41 -36.21 23.74
C SER A 22 38.77 -36.24 23.04
N TYR A 23 39.31 -35.08 22.67
CA TYR A 23 40.67 -34.98 22.10
C TYR A 23 41.74 -35.61 23.02
N GLN A 24 41.73 -35.28 24.32
CA GLN A 24 42.69 -35.82 25.28
C GLN A 24 42.48 -37.34 25.51
N ASN A 25 41.22 -37.76 25.58
CA ASN A 25 40.86 -39.17 25.80
C ASN A 25 41.28 -40.03 24.59
N LEU A 26 41.06 -39.55 23.36
CA LEU A 26 41.45 -40.26 22.14
C LEU A 26 42.96 -40.41 22.01
N SER A 27 43.73 -39.40 22.43
CA SER A 27 45.19 -39.53 22.50
C SER A 27 45.62 -40.68 23.42
N ARG A 28 45.00 -40.80 24.59
CA ARG A 28 45.28 -41.90 25.54
C ARG A 28 44.79 -43.25 25.02
N VAL A 29 43.64 -43.31 24.34
CA VAL A 29 43.13 -44.53 23.70
C VAL A 29 44.06 -45.01 22.59
N ALA A 30 44.58 -44.10 21.77
CA ALA A 30 45.54 -44.43 20.72
C ALA A 30 46.83 -45.04 21.30
N GLU A 31 47.40 -44.40 22.32
CA GLU A 31 48.59 -44.90 23.03
C GLU A 31 48.33 -46.26 23.70
N TYR A 32 47.15 -46.46 24.30
CA TYR A 32 46.76 -47.76 24.85
C TYR A 32 46.67 -48.84 23.77
N CYS A 33 46.01 -48.56 22.64
CA CYS A 33 45.87 -49.53 21.56
C CYS A 33 47.23 -49.95 20.99
N GLU A 34 48.15 -49.01 20.82
CA GLU A 34 49.52 -49.28 20.37
C GLU A 34 50.27 -50.15 21.39
N ASN A 35 50.30 -49.76 22.66
CA ASN A 35 50.99 -50.49 23.71
C ASN A 35 50.40 -51.90 23.93
N ASN A 36 49.07 -52.02 23.94
CA ASN A 36 48.37 -53.30 24.06
C ASN A 36 48.71 -54.21 22.88
N TYR A 37 48.76 -53.67 21.66
CA TYR A 37 49.14 -54.45 20.49
C TYR A 37 50.58 -54.94 20.58
N VAL A 38 51.54 -54.12 21.05
CA VAL A 38 52.94 -54.53 21.19
C VAL A 38 53.11 -55.59 22.28
N GLN A 39 52.46 -55.42 23.43
CA GLN A 39 52.62 -56.30 24.60
C GLN A 39 51.81 -57.61 24.53
N ALA A 40 50.71 -57.64 23.78
CA ALA A 40 49.85 -58.82 23.70
C ALA A 40 50.53 -60.02 23.01
N GLN A 41 50.34 -61.22 23.57
CA GLN A 41 50.72 -62.49 22.94
C GLN A 41 49.86 -62.82 21.71
N ASP A 42 48.55 -62.52 21.76
CA ASP A 42 47.63 -62.70 20.64
C ASP A 42 47.37 -61.36 19.93
N LYS A 43 48.07 -61.16 18.81
CA LYS A 43 47.95 -59.96 17.98
C LYS A 43 46.59 -59.82 17.32
N LYS A 44 45.91 -60.93 17.01
CA LYS A 44 44.60 -60.89 16.33
C LYS A 44 43.54 -60.35 17.29
N LYS A 45 43.57 -60.79 18.55
CA LYS A 45 42.67 -60.27 19.59
C LYS A 45 42.92 -58.79 19.88
N ALA A 46 44.18 -58.37 20.04
CA ALA A 46 44.53 -56.96 20.29
C ALA A 46 44.12 -56.04 19.12
N LEU A 47 44.21 -56.53 17.87
CA LEU A 47 43.74 -55.80 16.70
C LEU A 47 42.23 -55.62 16.68
N GLU A 48 41.46 -56.67 17.01
CA GLU A 48 40.00 -56.55 17.10
C GLU A 48 39.56 -55.59 18.20
N GLU A 49 40.25 -55.59 19.35
CA GLU A 49 40.02 -54.61 20.41
C GLU A 49 40.33 -53.18 19.93
N THR A 50 41.42 -52.99 19.19
CA THR A 50 41.76 -51.70 18.58
C THR A 50 40.68 -51.23 17.59
N LYS A 51 40.18 -52.12 16.72
CA LYS A 51 39.08 -51.80 15.80
C LYS A 51 37.80 -51.39 16.53
N ALA A 52 37.50 -52.03 17.67
CA ALA A 52 36.37 -51.68 18.50
C ALA A 52 36.52 -50.25 19.06
N TYR A 53 37.69 -49.92 19.63
CA TYR A 53 38.00 -48.57 20.10
C TYR A 53 37.96 -47.53 18.98
N THR A 54 38.47 -47.85 17.78
CA THR A 54 38.40 -46.94 16.62
C THR A 54 36.95 -46.66 16.21
N THR A 55 36.11 -47.68 16.16
CA THR A 55 34.69 -47.52 15.79
C THR A 55 33.93 -46.71 16.84
N GLN A 56 34.18 -46.99 18.13
CA GLN A 56 33.60 -46.23 19.24
C GLN A 56 34.05 -44.76 19.23
N SER A 57 35.33 -44.52 18.94
CA SER A 57 35.92 -43.18 18.84
C SER A 57 35.28 -42.37 17.71
N LEU A 58 35.13 -42.98 16.53
CA LEU A 58 34.48 -42.35 15.39
C LEU A 58 33.03 -41.97 15.70
N ALA A 59 32.26 -42.90 16.27
CA ALA A 59 30.87 -42.66 16.65
C ALA A 59 30.75 -41.55 17.71
N SER A 60 31.65 -41.54 18.70
CA SER A 60 31.67 -40.56 19.78
C SER A 60 31.95 -39.15 19.26
N VAL A 61 32.99 -38.97 18.44
CA VAL A 61 33.33 -37.65 17.87
C VAL A 61 32.23 -37.14 16.94
N ALA A 62 31.70 -38.01 16.07
CA ALA A 62 30.61 -37.65 15.16
C ALA A 62 29.37 -37.18 15.94
N TYR A 63 29.00 -37.88 17.01
CA TYR A 63 27.88 -37.50 17.86
C TYR A 63 28.10 -36.13 18.53
N GLN A 64 29.28 -35.92 19.11
CA GLN A 64 29.58 -34.66 19.81
C GLN A 64 29.60 -33.46 18.86
N ILE A 65 30.19 -33.61 17.66
CA ILE A 65 30.18 -32.56 16.63
C ILE A 65 28.75 -32.27 16.17
N ASN A 66 27.97 -33.31 15.86
CA ASN A 66 26.58 -33.14 15.43
C ASN A 66 25.74 -32.44 16.51
N ALA A 67 25.87 -32.83 17.78
CA ALA A 67 25.14 -32.19 18.87
C ALA A 67 25.51 -30.70 18.99
N LEU A 68 26.80 -30.37 18.99
CA LEU A 68 27.27 -28.99 19.08
C LEU A 68 26.82 -28.15 17.87
N ALA A 69 26.88 -28.70 16.66
CA ALA A 69 26.43 -28.03 15.45
C ALA A 69 24.94 -27.69 15.50
N ASN A 70 24.09 -28.63 15.93
CA ASN A 70 22.65 -28.38 16.09
C ASN A 70 22.37 -27.27 17.11
N ASN A 71 23.07 -27.29 18.25
CA ASN A 71 22.92 -26.24 19.28
C ASN A 71 23.35 -24.86 18.75
N VAL A 72 24.42 -24.79 17.96
CA VAL A 72 24.88 -23.53 17.34
C VAL A 72 23.89 -23.04 16.28
N LEU A 73 23.34 -23.92 15.44
CA LEU A 73 22.32 -23.54 14.47
C LEU A 73 21.05 -23.02 15.16
N GLN A 74 20.59 -23.71 16.21
CA GLN A 74 19.45 -23.28 17.01
C GLN A 74 19.68 -21.92 17.68
N LEU A 75 20.88 -21.65 18.18
CA LEU A 75 21.28 -20.36 18.72
C LEU A 75 21.11 -19.24 17.67
N LEU A 76 21.66 -19.46 16.47
CA LEU A 76 21.61 -18.49 15.37
C LEU A 76 20.17 -18.23 14.90
N ASP A 77 19.35 -19.28 14.79
CA ASP A 77 17.94 -19.16 14.43
C ASP A 77 17.16 -18.32 15.45
N ILE A 78 17.41 -18.55 16.75
CA ILE A 78 16.77 -17.77 17.82
C ILE A 78 17.19 -16.30 17.72
N GLN A 79 18.49 -16.01 17.52
CA GLN A 79 18.99 -14.64 17.35
C GLN A 79 18.41 -13.95 16.11
N ALA A 80 18.37 -14.63 14.97
CA ALA A 80 17.75 -14.12 13.75
C ALA A 80 16.26 -13.81 13.96
N SER A 81 15.55 -14.65 14.71
CA SER A 81 14.15 -14.38 15.08
C SER A 81 14.00 -13.16 16.00
N GLN A 82 14.96 -12.93 16.91
CA GLN A 82 14.95 -11.77 17.81
C GLN A 82 15.16 -10.48 17.03
N LEU A 83 16.11 -10.46 16.10
CA LEU A 83 16.36 -9.30 15.24
C LEU A 83 15.12 -8.96 14.41
N ARG A 84 14.48 -9.94 13.77
CA ARG A 84 13.21 -9.73 13.03
C ARG A 84 12.10 -9.13 13.89
N ARG A 85 11.96 -9.57 15.15
CA ARG A 85 10.97 -8.99 16.08
C ARG A 85 11.34 -7.57 16.52
N MET A 86 12.62 -7.31 16.74
CA MET A 86 13.12 -5.99 17.11
C MET A 86 12.94 -4.99 15.96
N GLU A 87 13.27 -5.39 14.74
CA GLU A 87 13.04 -4.62 13.52
C GLU A 87 11.56 -4.26 13.36
N SER A 88 10.65 -5.23 13.48
CA SER A 88 9.21 -4.96 13.46
C SER A 88 8.78 -3.96 14.54
N SER A 89 9.34 -4.06 15.74
CA SER A 89 9.06 -3.12 16.83
C SER A 89 9.56 -1.70 16.51
N ILE A 90 10.76 -1.60 15.93
CA ILE A 90 11.33 -0.33 15.47
C ILE A 90 10.48 0.27 14.34
N ASN A 91 9.99 -0.53 13.41
CA ASN A 91 9.10 -0.07 12.34
C ASN A 91 7.80 0.53 12.88
N HIS A 92 7.20 -0.06 13.91
CA HIS A 92 6.03 0.52 14.58
C HIS A 92 6.35 1.86 15.27
N ILE A 93 7.53 1.96 15.89
CA ILE A 93 8.00 3.21 16.49
C ILE A 93 8.20 4.27 15.42
N SER A 94 8.85 3.93 14.30
CA SER A 94 9.05 4.84 13.17
C SER A 94 7.72 5.39 12.66
N GLN A 95 6.76 4.51 12.37
CA GLN A 95 5.41 4.93 11.95
C GLN A 95 4.72 5.82 12.98
N THR A 96 4.87 5.52 14.27
CA THR A 96 4.29 6.34 15.35
C THR A 96 4.91 7.75 15.37
N VAL A 97 6.22 7.84 15.17
CA VAL A 97 6.94 9.12 15.08
C VAL A 97 6.52 9.87 13.82
N ASP A 98 6.44 9.22 12.66
CA ASP A 98 6.02 9.84 11.41
C ASP A 98 4.59 10.41 11.51
N ILE A 99 3.67 9.62 12.07
CA ILE A 99 2.30 10.06 12.34
C ILE A 99 2.30 11.25 13.31
N HIS A 100 3.15 11.22 14.34
CA HIS A 100 3.24 12.33 15.30
C HIS A 100 3.77 13.60 14.64
N LYS A 101 4.85 13.50 13.85
CA LYS A 101 5.45 14.60 13.11
C LYS A 101 4.45 15.22 12.14
N GLU A 102 3.73 14.41 11.38
CA GLU A 102 2.67 14.87 10.46
C GLU A 102 1.52 15.52 11.23
N LYS A 103 1.09 14.95 12.36
CA LYS A 103 0.03 15.55 13.20
C LYS A 103 0.44 16.91 13.76
N VAL A 104 1.69 17.08 14.19
CA VAL A 104 2.22 18.36 14.66
C VAL A 104 2.24 19.37 13.50
N ALA A 105 2.80 18.98 12.35
CA ALA A 105 2.83 19.84 11.17
C ALA A 105 1.41 20.28 10.73
N ARG A 106 0.46 19.33 10.68
CA ARG A 106 -0.95 19.61 10.36
C ARG A 106 -1.65 20.48 11.38
N ARG A 107 -1.32 20.34 12.67
CA ARG A 107 -1.85 21.22 13.72
C ARG A 107 -1.37 22.65 13.51
N GLU A 108 -0.08 22.85 13.26
CA GLU A 108 0.51 24.17 13.02
C GLU A 108 -0.10 24.86 11.80
N ILE A 109 -0.16 24.19 10.65
CA ILE A 109 -0.82 24.78 9.46
C ILE A 109 -2.33 24.94 9.67
N GLY A 110 -2.96 24.06 10.46
CA GLY A 110 -4.38 24.10 10.77
C GLY A 110 -4.82 25.39 11.47
N ILE A 111 -3.95 26.02 12.26
CA ILE A 111 -4.21 27.33 12.90
C ILE A 111 -4.48 28.41 11.84
N LEU A 112 -3.87 28.28 10.66
CA LEU A 112 -4.00 29.22 9.55
C LEU A 112 -5.14 28.87 8.58
N THR A 113 -5.97 27.87 8.91
CA THR A 113 -7.06 27.42 8.06
C THR A 113 -8.44 27.78 8.61
N THR A 114 -9.41 27.92 7.72
CA THR A 114 -10.83 28.00 8.04
C THR A 114 -11.61 27.19 7.00
N ASN A 115 -12.86 26.83 7.33
CA ASN A 115 -13.68 26.05 6.42
C ASN A 115 -13.97 26.84 5.14
N LYS A 116 -13.68 26.24 3.99
CA LYS A 116 -14.20 26.74 2.70
C LYS A 116 -15.63 26.24 2.52
N ASN A 117 -16.61 27.13 2.63
CA ASN A 117 -18.02 26.79 2.44
C ASN A 117 -18.36 26.67 0.94
N THR A 118 -17.81 25.66 0.29
CA THR A 118 -18.14 25.32 -1.10
C THR A 118 -19.30 24.35 -1.14
N SER A 119 -20.40 24.76 -1.75
CA SER A 119 -21.54 23.88 -2.03
C SER A 119 -21.57 23.56 -3.53
N ARG A 120 -21.96 22.33 -3.87
CA ARG A 120 -22.15 21.93 -5.26
C ARG A 120 -23.64 21.90 -5.53
N THR A 121 -24.07 22.65 -6.55
CA THR A 121 -25.47 22.68 -6.97
C THR A 121 -25.60 22.33 -8.44
N HIS A 122 -26.77 21.82 -8.83
CA HIS A 122 -27.08 21.58 -10.23
C HIS A 122 -27.27 22.92 -10.95
N LYS A 123 -26.83 23.00 -12.22
CA LYS A 123 -26.99 24.21 -13.04
C LYS A 123 -28.45 24.60 -13.24
N ILE A 124 -29.34 23.62 -13.26
CA ILE A 124 -30.77 23.79 -13.39
C ILE A 124 -31.42 22.96 -12.28
N ILE A 125 -32.19 23.62 -11.42
CA ILE A 125 -33.02 22.98 -10.41
C ILE A 125 -34.46 23.23 -10.81
N ALA A 126 -35.13 22.21 -11.33
CA ALA A 126 -36.55 22.31 -11.66
C ALA A 126 -37.37 22.51 -10.37
N PRO A 127 -38.37 23.40 -10.37
CA PRO A 127 -39.26 23.56 -9.22
C PRO A 127 -40.01 22.25 -8.95
N GLY A 128 -40.28 21.95 -7.67
CA GLY A 128 -40.96 20.71 -7.26
C GLY A 128 -42.38 20.56 -7.85
N ASN A 129 -43.03 21.67 -8.19
CA ASN A 129 -44.29 21.71 -8.90
C ASN A 129 -44.09 22.40 -10.25
N MET A 130 -44.11 21.64 -11.34
CA MET A 130 -44.06 22.19 -12.69
C MET A 130 -45.39 22.86 -13.03
N GLU A 131 -45.34 24.06 -13.62
CA GLU A 131 -46.55 24.79 -14.02
C GLU A 131 -47.40 23.95 -14.98
N ARG A 132 -48.69 23.82 -14.67
CA ARG A 132 -49.61 23.01 -15.48
C ARG A 132 -49.98 23.78 -16.74
N PRO A 133 -49.84 23.21 -17.95
CA PRO A 133 -50.29 23.86 -19.18
C PRO A 133 -51.79 24.19 -19.11
N VAL A 134 -52.13 25.48 -19.12
CA VAL A 134 -53.54 25.93 -19.09
C VAL A 134 -54.07 26.01 -20.52
N ARG A 135 -55.18 25.32 -20.79
CA ARG A 135 -55.85 25.35 -22.09
C ARG A 135 -56.51 26.71 -22.31
N TYR A 136 -56.23 27.35 -23.44
CA TYR A 136 -56.92 28.57 -23.85
C TYR A 136 -58.43 28.34 -24.04
N ILE A 137 -59.24 29.28 -23.55
CA ILE A 137 -60.70 29.29 -23.71
C ILE A 137 -61.11 30.71 -24.10
N ARG A 138 -61.81 30.85 -25.22
CA ARG A 138 -62.41 32.13 -25.64
C ARG A 138 -63.50 32.50 -24.64
N LYS A 139 -63.35 33.63 -23.97
CA LYS A 139 -64.40 34.27 -23.15
C LYS A 139 -64.78 35.60 -23.83
N PRO A 140 -66.07 35.93 -23.98
CA PRO A 140 -66.48 37.26 -24.41
C PRO A 140 -66.00 38.32 -23.41
N ILE A 141 -65.95 39.58 -23.83
CA ILE A 141 -65.57 40.68 -22.95
C ILE A 141 -66.58 40.77 -21.81
N ASP A 142 -66.09 40.62 -20.58
CA ASP A 142 -66.87 40.77 -19.36
C ASP A 142 -66.59 42.15 -18.76
N TYR A 143 -67.53 43.06 -18.94
CA TYR A 143 -67.42 44.42 -18.41
C TYR A 143 -67.64 44.51 -16.89
N THR A 144 -68.09 43.42 -16.26
CA THR A 144 -68.37 43.36 -14.80
C THR A 144 -67.24 42.74 -13.98
N LEU A 145 -66.18 42.23 -14.63
CA LEU A 145 -65.07 41.51 -13.97
C LEU A 145 -64.33 42.34 -12.91
N LEU A 146 -64.46 43.66 -12.96
CA LEU A 146 -63.85 44.61 -12.03
C LEU A 146 -64.86 45.33 -11.13
N ASP A 147 -66.15 44.99 -11.19
CA ASP A 147 -67.21 45.66 -10.41
C ASP A 147 -67.03 45.50 -8.90
N ASP A 148 -66.34 44.44 -8.47
CA ASP A 148 -66.03 44.18 -7.07
C ASP A 148 -64.61 44.68 -6.68
N VAL A 149 -63.89 45.33 -7.59
CA VAL A 149 -62.57 45.94 -7.34
C VAL A 149 -62.74 47.45 -7.11
N GLY A 150 -62.59 47.90 -5.86
CA GLY A 150 -62.71 49.31 -5.49
C GLY A 150 -64.17 49.77 -5.37
N HIS A 151 -64.52 50.92 -5.94
CA HIS A 151 -65.89 51.46 -5.96
C HIS A 151 -66.53 51.20 -7.33
N GLY A 152 -66.78 49.93 -7.64
CA GLY A 152 -67.35 49.55 -8.93
C GLY A 152 -68.78 50.06 -9.12
N VAL A 153 -69.12 50.37 -10.37
CA VAL A 153 -70.44 50.88 -10.76
C VAL A 153 -71.20 49.75 -11.47
N LYS A 154 -72.11 49.12 -10.75
CA LYS A 154 -72.94 48.03 -11.29
C LYS A 154 -73.98 48.61 -12.25
N GLN A 155 -74.04 48.09 -13.48
CA GLN A 155 -75.09 48.46 -14.43
C GLN A 155 -76.44 47.96 -13.90
N HIS A 156 -77.26 48.87 -13.34
CA HIS A 156 -78.59 48.55 -12.82
C HIS A 156 -79.64 48.71 -13.95
N GLY A 157 -80.37 47.64 -14.32
CA GLY A 157 -81.41 47.72 -15.35
C GLY A 157 -82.40 46.55 -15.34
N ASN A 158 -83.69 46.87 -15.15
CA ASN A 158 -84.85 46.01 -15.38
C ASN A 158 -84.96 45.53 -16.85
N ASN A 159 -85.28 44.23 -17.01
CA ASN A 159 -85.94 43.47 -18.10
C ASN A 159 -86.10 44.06 -19.53
N ALA A 160 -85.75 43.28 -20.56
CA ALA A 160 -86.67 42.69 -21.56
C ALA A 160 -85.95 42.06 -22.78
N ALA A 161 -86.62 41.07 -23.38
CA ALA A 161 -86.17 40.22 -24.48
C ALA A 161 -85.95 40.93 -25.83
N GLY A 162 -84.98 40.44 -26.61
CA GLY A 162 -84.77 40.76 -28.02
C GLY A 162 -84.22 39.56 -28.79
N ARG A 163 -85.06 38.97 -29.65
CA ARG A 163 -84.82 37.80 -30.53
C ARG A 163 -83.87 38.12 -31.70
N GLY A 164 -83.04 37.15 -32.06
CA GLY A 164 -82.30 37.03 -33.33
C GLY A 164 -80.87 36.52 -33.08
N GLY A 165 -80.38 35.38 -33.56
CA GLY A 165 -80.90 34.36 -34.48
C GLY A 165 -80.16 33.04 -34.23
N THR A 166 -80.75 31.97 -34.75
CA THR A 166 -80.43 30.54 -34.53
C THR A 166 -79.21 30.05 -35.33
N LEU A 167 -78.79 28.81 -34.99
CA LEU A 167 -77.82 27.89 -35.65
C LEU A 167 -76.38 28.00 -35.09
N SER A 168 -75.69 26.96 -34.59
CA SER A 168 -76.00 25.54 -34.44
C SER A 168 -75.15 24.97 -33.30
N ARG A 169 -75.77 24.08 -32.53
CA ARG A 169 -75.17 23.26 -31.48
C ARG A 169 -74.30 22.19 -32.14
N THR A 170 -72.98 22.36 -32.19
CA THR A 170 -72.06 21.26 -32.49
C THR A 170 -71.51 20.70 -31.19
N ASN A 171 -71.85 19.45 -30.89
CA ASN A 171 -71.26 18.67 -29.81
C ASN A 171 -69.72 18.69 -29.91
N PRO A 172 -68.98 18.76 -28.80
CA PRO A 172 -67.54 18.61 -28.83
C PRO A 172 -67.19 17.18 -29.30
N PRO A 173 -66.27 16.99 -30.26
CA PRO A 173 -65.81 15.67 -30.62
C PRO A 173 -65.05 15.08 -29.42
N THR A 174 -65.45 13.87 -29.00
CA THR A 174 -64.68 13.05 -28.08
C THR A 174 -63.38 12.65 -28.77
N GLN A 175 -62.32 13.42 -28.57
CA GLN A 175 -60.96 12.99 -28.90
C GLN A 175 -60.21 12.80 -27.58
N LYS A 176 -59.96 11.53 -27.25
CA LYS A 176 -58.98 11.14 -26.24
C LYS A 176 -57.66 11.87 -26.56
N PRO A 177 -56.88 12.30 -25.54
CA PRO A 177 -55.54 12.81 -25.79
C PRO A 177 -54.72 11.74 -26.53
N PRO A 178 -53.87 12.11 -27.51
CA PRO A 178 -53.00 11.13 -28.14
C PRO A 178 -52.06 10.56 -27.06
N SER A 179 -52.16 9.25 -26.84
CA SER A 179 -51.21 8.51 -26.01
C SER A 179 -49.80 8.62 -26.62
N PRO A 180 -48.74 8.62 -25.79
CA PRO A 180 -47.37 8.65 -26.29
C PRO A 180 -47.07 7.40 -27.14
N PRO A 181 -46.24 7.51 -28.20
CA PRO A 181 -45.95 6.37 -29.05
C PRO A 181 -45.13 5.33 -28.27
N MET A 182 -45.69 4.12 -28.15
CA MET A 182 -44.93 2.94 -27.74
C MET A 182 -44.08 2.44 -28.90
N ALA A 183 -42.87 1.98 -28.58
CA ALA A 183 -41.98 1.29 -29.50
C ALA A 183 -42.59 -0.06 -29.95
N GLY A 184 -42.73 -0.27 -31.25
CA GLY A 184 -43.30 -1.52 -31.78
C GLY A 184 -43.36 -1.61 -33.32
N ARG A 185 -42.23 -2.00 -33.91
CA ARG A 185 -42.03 -2.81 -35.14
C ARG A 185 -43.26 -3.15 -36.02
N GLY A 186 -43.24 -2.75 -37.31
CA GLY A 186 -44.14 -3.33 -38.32
C GLY A 186 -44.27 -2.58 -39.66
N THR A 187 -43.36 -2.89 -40.59
CA THR A 187 -43.46 -2.99 -42.07
C THR A 187 -44.47 -2.17 -42.93
N LEU A 188 -43.93 -1.77 -44.10
CA LEU A 188 -44.57 -1.50 -45.41
C LEU A 188 -45.23 -0.13 -45.65
N GLY A 189 -44.69 0.59 -46.64
CA GLY A 189 -45.53 1.11 -47.73
C GLY A 189 -45.63 2.62 -47.94
N ARG A 190 -44.63 3.16 -48.65
CA ARG A 190 -44.77 4.07 -49.82
C ARG A 190 -45.24 5.54 -49.64
N ASN A 191 -44.35 6.41 -50.13
CA ASN A 191 -44.50 7.73 -50.81
C ASN A 191 -45.07 8.96 -50.09
N THR A 192 -44.20 9.96 -49.85
CA THR A 192 -44.25 11.32 -50.46
C THR A 192 -43.03 12.19 -50.04
N PRO A 193 -42.72 13.28 -50.77
CA PRO A 193 -41.36 13.81 -50.92
C PRO A 193 -41.07 14.99 -49.99
N TYR A 194 -40.16 14.81 -49.04
CA TYR A 194 -39.38 15.92 -48.48
C TYR A 194 -38.00 15.39 -48.16
N LYS A 195 -36.99 15.97 -48.79
CA LYS A 195 -35.58 15.69 -48.57
C LYS A 195 -35.18 16.30 -47.22
N THR A 196 -35.46 15.61 -46.12
CA THR A 196 -34.89 15.93 -44.82
C THR A 196 -33.45 15.46 -44.85
N LEU A 197 -32.51 16.40 -44.82
CA LEU A 197 -31.08 16.10 -44.74
C LEU A 197 -30.83 15.22 -43.52
N GLU A 198 -30.05 14.14 -43.68
CA GLU A 198 -29.66 13.29 -42.56
C GLU A 198 -28.92 14.12 -41.50
N PRO A 199 -29.17 13.89 -40.20
CA PRO A 199 -28.41 14.55 -39.15
C PRO A 199 -26.91 14.27 -39.34
N VAL A 200 -26.11 15.34 -39.49
CA VAL A 200 -24.66 15.24 -39.56
C VAL A 200 -24.17 14.59 -38.26
N LYS A 201 -23.48 13.46 -38.38
CA LYS A 201 -22.88 12.77 -37.23
C LYS A 201 -21.92 13.74 -36.51
N PRO A 202 -21.97 13.84 -35.18
CA PRO A 202 -21.00 14.64 -34.45
C PRO A 202 -19.60 14.06 -34.63
N PRO A 203 -18.54 14.90 -34.61
CA PRO A 203 -17.16 14.45 -34.79
C PRO A 203 -16.79 13.43 -33.71
N VAL A 204 -16.22 12.31 -34.15
CA VAL A 204 -15.66 11.28 -33.28
C VAL A 204 -14.21 11.65 -33.02
N VAL A 205 -13.85 11.82 -31.74
CA VAL A 205 -12.44 11.99 -31.33
C VAL A 205 -11.76 10.63 -31.43
N PRO A 206 -10.58 10.50 -32.08
CA PRO A 206 -9.79 9.28 -32.06
C PRO A 206 -9.50 8.84 -30.63
N ASN A 207 -9.58 7.54 -30.37
CA ASN A 207 -9.65 6.95 -29.03
C ASN A 207 -8.29 6.84 -28.32
N ASP A 208 -7.28 7.58 -28.77
CA ASP A 208 -5.88 7.39 -28.33
C ASP A 208 -5.46 8.33 -27.19
N TYR A 209 -6.40 9.05 -26.60
CA TYR A 209 -6.17 9.83 -25.37
C TYR A 209 -7.22 9.49 -24.32
N MET A 210 -7.04 8.35 -23.65
CA MET A 210 -7.41 8.12 -22.24
C MET A 210 -7.13 6.66 -21.91
N THR A 211 -5.93 6.37 -21.39
CA THR A 211 -5.75 5.23 -20.49
C THR A 211 -4.67 5.62 -19.48
N SER A 212 -5.10 5.94 -18.26
CA SER A 212 -4.27 5.69 -17.08
C SER A 212 -4.76 4.40 -16.42
N PRO A 213 -3.85 3.59 -15.88
CA PRO A 213 -4.12 2.21 -15.51
C PRO A 213 -4.77 2.13 -14.14
N ALA A 214 -5.94 1.51 -14.06
CA ALA A 214 -6.44 1.00 -12.80
C ALA A 214 -7.20 -0.31 -13.03
N ARG A 215 -6.55 -1.40 -12.60
CA ARG A 215 -7.14 -2.66 -12.12
C ARG A 215 -7.60 -3.64 -13.21
N LEU A 216 -6.66 -4.49 -13.62
CA LEU A 216 -6.99 -5.88 -13.93
C LEU A 216 -7.37 -6.59 -12.62
N GLY A 217 -8.60 -7.06 -12.57
CA GLY A 217 -9.18 -7.82 -11.47
C GLY A 217 -10.51 -8.40 -11.93
N SER A 218 -10.44 -9.29 -12.91
CA SER A 218 -11.58 -10.04 -13.45
C SER A 218 -12.07 -11.06 -12.42
N GLN A 219 -13.27 -10.88 -11.87
CA GLN A 219 -14.18 -11.99 -11.60
C GLN A 219 -15.62 -11.59 -11.94
N HIS A 220 -16.29 -12.53 -12.61
CA HIS A 220 -17.63 -12.46 -13.16
C HIS A 220 -18.69 -12.05 -12.13
N SER A 221 -19.71 -11.30 -12.57
CA SER A 221 -21.01 -11.23 -11.91
C SER A 221 -22.11 -11.59 -12.91
N PRO A 222 -22.96 -12.60 -12.64
CA PRO A 222 -24.13 -12.83 -13.46
C PRO A 222 -25.23 -11.82 -13.10
N ALA A 223 -25.92 -11.36 -14.13
CA ALA A 223 -27.16 -10.60 -14.00
C ALA A 223 -28.15 -11.28 -13.07
N ARG A 224 -28.83 -10.52 -12.20
CA ARG A 224 -30.20 -10.83 -11.73
C ARG A 224 -30.91 -9.63 -11.10
N THR A 225 -31.86 -9.14 -11.87
CA THR A 225 -33.22 -8.71 -11.50
C THR A 225 -33.57 -8.56 -10.02
N ALA A 226 -34.09 -7.38 -9.69
CA ALA A 226 -34.78 -7.05 -8.46
C ALA A 226 -35.97 -7.98 -8.18
N SER A 227 -36.05 -8.48 -6.94
CA SER A 227 -37.28 -8.97 -6.34
C SER A 227 -37.30 -8.59 -4.86
N LEU A 228 -38.32 -7.80 -4.52
CA LEU A 228 -38.82 -7.52 -3.18
C LEU A 228 -39.10 -8.84 -2.45
N ASN A 229 -38.63 -9.01 -1.21
CA ASN A 229 -39.37 -9.76 -0.20
C ASN A 229 -38.89 -9.46 1.23
N GLN A 230 -39.89 -9.25 2.09
CA GLN A 230 -39.81 -8.99 3.52
C GLN A 230 -39.34 -10.24 4.29
N ARG A 231 -38.52 -10.06 5.33
CA ARG A 231 -38.60 -10.76 6.63
C ARG A 231 -37.56 -10.22 7.64
N PRO A 232 -37.68 -10.51 8.95
CA PRO A 232 -37.62 -9.51 10.02
C PRO A 232 -36.31 -9.50 10.80
N ARG A 233 -35.99 -8.35 11.40
CA ARG A 233 -34.91 -8.19 12.37
C ARG A 233 -35.32 -8.80 13.71
N THR A 234 -34.54 -9.77 14.19
CA THR A 234 -34.56 -10.22 15.59
C THR A 234 -33.58 -9.37 16.39
N HIS A 235 -34.09 -8.49 17.25
CA HIS A 235 -33.36 -7.92 18.37
C HIS A 235 -33.86 -8.60 19.64
N SER A 236 -32.94 -9.25 20.37
CA SER A 236 -33.16 -9.60 21.78
C SER A 236 -32.79 -8.39 22.62
N GLY A 237 -33.78 -7.83 23.30
CA GLY A 237 -33.60 -6.85 24.38
C GLY A 237 -33.85 -7.52 25.73
N SER A 238 -33.11 -7.09 26.75
CA SER A 238 -33.43 -7.33 28.16
C SER A 238 -33.82 -5.99 28.80
N SER A 239 -35.06 -5.95 29.31
CA SER A 239 -35.56 -5.29 30.54
C SER A 239 -34.74 -4.14 31.16
N GLY A 240 -35.29 -3.00 31.61
CA GLY A 240 -36.65 -2.52 31.88
C GLY A 240 -36.48 -1.05 32.36
N GLY A 241 -37.43 -0.14 32.16
CA GLY A 241 -38.62 0.03 32.98
C GLY A 241 -39.07 1.50 32.91
N SER A 242 -40.39 1.68 32.74
CA SER A 242 -41.33 2.76 33.15
C SER A 242 -40.75 4.10 33.63
N GLY A 243 -41.24 5.29 33.29
CA GLY A 243 -42.50 5.75 32.71
C GLY A 243 -42.78 7.17 33.25
N GLY A 244 -43.37 8.07 32.45
CA GLY A 244 -43.78 9.40 32.91
C GLY A 244 -43.91 10.43 31.79
N ARG A 245 -45.13 10.61 31.26
CA ARG A 245 -45.54 11.66 30.31
C ARG A 245 -45.90 12.90 31.12
N GLU A 246 -45.44 14.10 30.76
CA GLU A 246 -46.19 15.36 30.83
C GLU A 246 -45.65 16.36 29.79
N ASN A 247 -46.55 17.21 29.30
CA ASN A 247 -46.44 18.11 28.17
C ASN A 247 -46.40 19.57 28.66
N SER A 248 -45.74 20.45 27.90
CA SER A 248 -46.00 21.89 27.69
C SER A 248 -44.84 22.84 28.05
N GLY A 249 -44.58 23.80 27.16
CA GLY A 249 -44.32 25.19 27.59
C GLY A 249 -42.93 25.78 27.35
N SER A 250 -42.83 26.53 26.25
CA SER A 250 -42.14 27.83 26.06
C SER A 250 -40.67 28.07 26.48
N SER A 251 -39.92 28.57 25.50
CA SER A 251 -38.88 29.60 25.54
C SER A 251 -38.39 30.10 26.92
N VAL A 252 -37.11 29.89 27.21
CA VAL A 252 -36.30 30.87 27.92
C VAL A 252 -34.81 30.70 27.60
N VAL A 253 -34.14 31.84 27.50
CA VAL A 253 -32.72 32.08 27.20
C VAL A 253 -31.80 31.33 28.16
N GLY A 254 -30.79 30.62 27.62
CA GLY A 254 -29.79 29.87 28.40
C GLY A 254 -28.36 30.36 28.13
N VAL A 255 -27.78 31.03 29.12
CA VAL A 255 -26.35 31.36 29.29
C VAL A 255 -25.53 30.06 29.39
N PRO A 256 -24.31 29.95 28.83
CA PRO A 256 -23.54 28.71 28.95
C PRO A 256 -23.02 28.51 30.38
N LEU A 257 -23.25 27.30 30.90
CA LEU A 257 -22.70 26.79 32.15
C LEU A 257 -21.17 26.67 32.07
N ALA A 258 -20.48 27.18 33.09
CA ALA A 258 -19.06 26.96 33.32
C ALA A 258 -18.80 25.49 33.71
N VAL A 259 -17.83 24.86 33.05
CA VAL A 259 -17.29 23.54 33.41
C VAL A 259 -15.95 23.75 34.15
N PRO A 260 -15.64 22.99 35.22
CA PRO A 260 -14.48 23.24 36.05
C PRO A 260 -13.17 22.79 35.37
N THR A 261 -12.16 23.64 35.42
CA THR A 261 -10.75 23.34 35.13
C THR A 261 -10.16 22.35 36.13
N PRO A 262 -9.42 21.31 35.71
CA PRO A 262 -8.58 20.52 36.60
C PRO A 262 -7.27 21.27 36.94
N SER A 263 -6.94 21.32 38.22
CA SER A 263 -5.72 21.92 38.78
C SER A 263 -4.44 21.14 38.41
N PRO A 264 -3.27 21.82 38.30
CA PRO A 264 -1.98 21.17 38.05
C PRO A 264 -1.43 20.47 39.30
N PRO A 265 -0.55 19.46 39.16
CA PRO A 265 0.04 18.76 40.29
C PRO A 265 1.05 19.63 41.06
N SER A 266 1.06 19.42 42.37
CA SER A 266 1.87 20.10 43.37
C SER A 266 3.37 19.85 43.18
N LEU A 267 4.15 20.93 43.24
CA LEU A 267 5.61 20.93 43.25
C LEU A 267 6.12 20.26 44.54
N GLY A 268 6.66 19.05 44.40
CA GLY A 268 7.40 18.37 45.47
C GLY A 268 8.77 19.03 45.69
N GLN A 269 9.13 19.19 46.95
CA GLN A 269 10.36 19.79 47.45
C GLN A 269 11.62 19.17 46.83
N VAL A 270 12.47 20.04 46.28
CA VAL A 270 13.88 19.76 46.00
C VAL A 270 14.63 19.71 47.32
N THR A 271 15.01 18.51 47.74
CA THR A 271 16.09 18.29 48.71
C THR A 271 17.37 18.07 47.94
N ASP A 272 18.30 18.98 48.17
CA ASP A 272 19.69 18.99 47.69
C ASP A 272 20.43 17.70 48.10
N SER A 273 20.93 16.96 47.13
CA SER A 273 21.75 15.77 47.33
C SER A 273 22.79 15.72 46.21
N PRO A 274 24.11 15.77 46.52
CA PRO A 274 25.13 15.92 45.50
C PRO A 274 25.32 14.62 44.71
N ALA A 275 25.43 14.76 43.38
CA ALA A 275 25.68 13.66 42.46
C ALA A 275 27.05 12.98 42.72
N PRO A 276 27.19 11.66 42.53
CA PRO A 276 28.49 11.00 42.57
C PRO A 276 29.34 11.35 41.34
N PRO A 277 30.69 11.38 41.47
CA PRO A 277 31.58 11.78 40.39
C PRO A 277 31.69 10.70 39.28
N PRO A 278 32.07 11.09 38.05
CA PRO A 278 32.25 10.16 36.94
C PRO A 278 33.48 9.23 37.14
N PRO A 279 33.47 8.01 36.57
CA PRO A 279 34.59 7.07 36.68
C PRO A 279 35.82 7.54 35.89
N PRO A 280 37.04 7.20 36.34
CA PRO A 280 38.29 7.61 35.71
C PRO A 280 38.57 6.85 34.39
N PRO A 281 39.39 7.41 33.48
CA PRO A 281 39.82 6.73 32.26
C PRO A 281 40.79 5.58 32.60
N PRO A 282 40.80 4.48 31.84
CA PRO A 282 41.77 3.42 32.05
C PRO A 282 43.18 3.90 31.69
N GLU A 283 44.10 3.75 32.65
CA GLU A 283 45.53 3.99 32.45
C GLU A 283 46.18 2.87 31.62
N ASP A 284 47.12 3.31 30.79
CA ASP A 284 48.06 2.56 29.98
C ASP A 284 48.89 1.58 30.86
N MET A 285 48.79 0.29 30.57
CA MET A 285 49.65 -0.73 31.17
C MET A 285 50.07 -1.73 30.09
N GLY A 286 51.27 -1.53 29.55
CA GLY A 286 52.26 -2.58 29.34
C GLY A 286 51.98 -3.63 28.28
N VAL A 287 52.52 -3.38 27.08
CA VAL A 287 53.31 -4.30 26.24
C VAL A 287 53.06 -5.80 26.48
N PHE A 288 52.28 -6.42 25.59
CA PHE A 288 52.49 -7.81 25.19
C PHE A 288 52.68 -7.86 23.68
N GLU A 289 53.82 -8.38 23.28
CA GLU A 289 54.29 -8.58 21.91
C GLU A 289 53.46 -9.73 21.29
N GLU A 290 52.54 -9.42 20.39
CA GLU A 290 51.75 -10.42 19.65
C GLU A 290 52.23 -10.49 18.19
N HIS A 291 52.76 -11.65 17.83
CA HIS A 291 53.39 -11.94 16.55
C HIS A 291 52.38 -11.93 15.40
N SER A 292 52.77 -11.34 14.26
CA SER A 292 51.98 -11.30 13.03
C SER A 292 51.62 -12.71 12.52
N PRO A 293 50.40 -12.94 11.99
CA PRO A 293 50.07 -14.22 11.37
C PRO A 293 50.86 -14.42 10.06
N PRO A 294 51.22 -15.67 9.68
CA PRO A 294 51.95 -15.94 8.45
C PRO A 294 51.06 -15.76 7.21
N PRO A 295 51.64 -15.49 6.02
CA PRO A 295 50.88 -15.29 4.79
C PRO A 295 50.25 -16.61 4.28
N PRO A 296 49.12 -16.52 3.54
CA PRO A 296 48.47 -17.69 2.94
C PRO A 296 49.30 -18.30 1.80
N PRO A 297 49.20 -19.62 1.56
CA PRO A 297 49.90 -20.31 0.48
C PRO A 297 49.33 -19.95 -0.90
N PRO A 298 50.13 -20.09 -1.99
CA PRO A 298 49.70 -19.76 -3.35
C PRO A 298 48.65 -20.75 -3.87
N PRO A 299 47.75 -20.33 -4.80
CA PRO A 299 46.76 -21.22 -5.38
C PRO A 299 47.43 -22.25 -6.28
N VAL A 300 47.04 -23.51 -6.11
CA VAL A 300 47.44 -24.63 -6.99
C VAL A 300 46.35 -24.77 -8.04
N ASP A 301 46.74 -24.65 -9.31
CA ASP A 301 45.90 -24.94 -10.48
C ASP A 301 45.36 -26.37 -10.40
N TYR A 302 44.04 -26.52 -10.45
CA TYR A 302 43.40 -27.79 -10.78
C TYR A 302 42.26 -27.55 -11.77
N GLU A 303 42.42 -28.24 -12.89
CA GLU A 303 41.55 -28.24 -14.05
C GLU A 303 40.14 -28.79 -13.73
N GLU A 304 39.19 -28.06 -14.26
CA GLU A 304 37.82 -28.35 -14.71
C GLU A 304 37.45 -29.84 -14.91
N GLU A 305 36.39 -30.32 -14.23
CA GLU A 305 35.28 -31.04 -14.89
C GLU A 305 34.02 -31.19 -14.00
N GLU A 306 32.93 -30.62 -14.52
CA GLU A 306 31.51 -30.97 -14.40
C GLU A 306 30.95 -31.56 -13.09
N ALA A 307 30.25 -30.70 -12.34
CA ALA A 307 29.10 -31.09 -11.54
C ALA A 307 27.90 -30.20 -11.91
N ALA A 308 26.85 -30.84 -12.43
CA ALA A 308 25.64 -30.21 -12.94
C ALA A 308 24.97 -29.27 -11.93
N VAL A 309 25.23 -27.97 -12.09
CA VAL A 309 24.41 -26.89 -11.54
C VAL A 309 23.47 -26.45 -12.66
N VAL A 310 22.18 -26.47 -12.38
CA VAL A 310 21.14 -25.88 -13.24
C VAL A 310 21.51 -24.41 -13.53
N HIS A 311 22.06 -24.18 -14.71
CA HIS A 311 22.37 -22.85 -15.25
C HIS A 311 21.06 -22.08 -15.44
N TYR A 312 20.75 -21.17 -14.52
CA TYR A 312 19.92 -20.02 -14.86
C TYR A 312 20.84 -19.04 -15.59
N SER A 313 20.71 -18.96 -16.90
CA SER A 313 21.34 -17.91 -17.70
C SER A 313 20.71 -16.57 -17.32
N ASP A 314 21.36 -15.84 -16.42
CA ASP A 314 21.18 -14.40 -16.30
C ASP A 314 21.89 -13.72 -17.48
N PRO A 315 21.18 -13.09 -18.42
CA PRO A 315 21.79 -12.46 -19.59
C PRO A 315 22.65 -11.23 -19.27
N TYR A 316 22.73 -10.79 -18.01
CA TYR A 316 23.38 -9.54 -17.61
C TYR A 316 24.66 -9.71 -16.77
N ALA A 317 25.11 -10.95 -16.54
CA ALA A 317 26.28 -11.25 -15.71
C ALA A 317 27.61 -11.40 -16.49
N ASP A 318 27.65 -11.00 -17.77
CA ASP A 318 28.91 -10.81 -18.49
C ASP A 318 29.48 -9.42 -18.13
N GLY A 319 30.77 -9.35 -17.79
CA GLY A 319 31.44 -8.14 -17.31
C GLY A 319 31.14 -6.90 -18.15
N ASP A 320 31.12 -5.72 -17.50
CA ASP A 320 30.70 -4.47 -18.14
C ASP A 320 31.35 -4.30 -19.53
N PRO A 321 30.56 -3.99 -20.58
CA PRO A 321 31.06 -3.90 -21.95
C PRO A 321 32.28 -2.99 -22.07
N HIS A 322 33.19 -3.25 -23.01
CA HIS A 322 34.37 -2.39 -23.22
C HIS A 322 34.07 -0.90 -23.48
N TRP A 323 32.86 -0.58 -23.94
CA TRP A 323 32.41 0.81 -24.12
C TRP A 323 31.92 1.47 -22.82
N ALA A 324 31.70 0.69 -21.76
CA ALA A 324 31.28 1.20 -20.48
C ALA A 324 32.41 2.06 -19.86
N PRO A 325 32.08 3.23 -19.31
CA PRO A 325 33.07 4.06 -18.66
C PRO A 325 33.65 3.35 -17.43
N LYS A 326 34.96 3.49 -17.20
CA LYS A 326 35.64 2.89 -16.03
C LYS A 326 35.26 3.57 -14.71
N ALA A 327 34.70 4.78 -14.78
CA ALA A 327 34.23 5.56 -13.65
C ALA A 327 32.83 6.10 -13.97
N TYR A 328 31.85 5.68 -13.17
CA TYR A 328 30.46 6.13 -13.23
C TYR A 328 29.90 6.15 -11.81
N LEU A 329 28.88 6.98 -11.58
CA LEU A 329 28.22 7.11 -10.28
C LEU A 329 27.25 5.95 -10.03
N GLU A 330 26.48 5.58 -11.05
CA GLU A 330 25.40 4.61 -10.90
C GLU A 330 25.07 3.92 -12.22
N LYS A 331 24.66 2.65 -12.14
CA LYS A 331 24.15 1.87 -13.27
C LYS A 331 22.63 1.85 -13.21
N VAL A 332 21.98 2.30 -14.27
CA VAL A 332 20.52 2.45 -14.34
C VAL A 332 19.97 1.77 -15.59
N VAL A 333 18.70 1.37 -15.53
CA VAL A 333 17.94 0.84 -16.66
C VAL A 333 16.89 1.86 -17.10
N ALA A 334 16.75 2.08 -18.40
CA ALA A 334 15.68 2.91 -18.93
C ALA A 334 14.33 2.22 -18.73
N ILE A 335 13.36 2.93 -18.14
CA ILE A 335 11.98 2.44 -17.95
C ILE A 335 11.02 2.96 -19.03
N TYR A 336 11.48 3.86 -19.89
CA TYR A 336 10.77 4.40 -21.04
C TYR A 336 11.73 4.67 -22.20
N ASP A 337 11.22 4.64 -23.43
CA ASP A 337 11.93 5.15 -24.60
C ASP A 337 12.16 6.66 -24.47
N TYR A 338 13.34 7.12 -24.88
CA TYR A 338 13.65 8.54 -24.97
C TYR A 338 14.38 8.85 -26.28
N SER A 339 13.85 9.81 -27.03
CA SER A 339 14.45 10.32 -28.26
C SER A 339 14.97 11.71 -28.00
N LYS A 340 16.24 11.94 -28.32
CA LYS A 340 16.86 13.26 -28.22
C LYS A 340 16.13 14.29 -29.06
N ASP A 341 15.82 15.44 -28.46
CA ASP A 341 15.31 16.63 -29.14
C ASP A 341 16.46 17.56 -29.53
N LYS A 342 17.57 17.54 -28.77
CA LYS A 342 18.78 18.32 -29.03
C LYS A 342 20.00 17.45 -29.29
N GLU A 343 21.08 18.06 -29.80
CA GLU A 343 22.30 17.33 -30.15
C GLU A 343 23.09 16.83 -28.93
N ASP A 344 22.93 17.47 -27.78
CA ASP A 344 23.56 17.14 -26.49
C ASP A 344 22.79 16.09 -25.68
N GLU A 345 21.62 15.67 -26.16
CA GLU A 345 20.75 14.70 -25.51
C GLU A 345 21.01 13.26 -25.99
N LEU A 346 20.81 12.29 -25.10
CA LEU A 346 21.05 10.86 -25.32
C LEU A 346 19.75 10.13 -25.68
N SER A 347 19.65 9.58 -26.89
CA SER A 347 18.53 8.68 -27.23
C SER A 347 18.77 7.26 -26.75
N PHE A 348 17.75 6.62 -26.20
CA PHE A 348 17.76 5.21 -25.79
C PHE A 348 16.35 4.60 -25.82
N MET A 349 16.29 3.28 -25.77
CA MET A 349 15.04 2.53 -25.69
C MET A 349 14.80 2.05 -24.26
N GLU A 350 13.55 1.73 -23.92
CA GLU A 350 13.16 1.03 -22.70
C GLU A 350 13.99 -0.26 -22.56
N GLY A 351 14.48 -0.52 -21.35
CA GLY A 351 15.38 -1.63 -21.03
C GLY A 351 16.85 -1.36 -21.31
N ALA A 352 17.23 -0.22 -21.91
CA ALA A 352 18.64 0.10 -22.15
C ALA A 352 19.40 0.35 -20.84
N ILE A 353 20.62 -0.17 -20.76
CA ILE A 353 21.53 0.07 -19.64
C ILE A 353 22.31 1.36 -19.88
N ILE A 354 22.29 2.24 -18.87
CA ILE A 354 22.95 3.54 -18.92
C ILE A 354 23.84 3.68 -17.70
N TYR A 355 25.08 4.13 -17.93
CA TYR A 355 26.04 4.44 -16.86
C TYR A 355 26.02 5.94 -16.60
N ILE A 356 25.56 6.36 -15.42
CA ILE A 356 25.46 7.77 -15.07
C ILE A 356 26.85 8.32 -14.73
N ILE A 357 27.27 9.37 -15.43
CA ILE A 357 28.51 10.10 -15.15
C ILE A 357 28.23 11.30 -14.23
N LYS A 358 27.08 11.94 -14.37
CA LYS A 358 26.73 13.13 -13.59
C LYS A 358 25.22 13.28 -13.43
N LYS A 359 24.78 13.79 -12.27
CA LYS A 359 23.39 14.20 -12.04
C LYS A 359 23.35 15.70 -11.81
N ASN A 360 22.57 16.42 -12.61
CA ASN A 360 22.37 17.86 -12.45
C ASN A 360 21.16 18.13 -11.54
N ASP A 361 21.15 19.29 -10.87
CA ASP A 361 20.10 19.69 -9.93
C ASP A 361 18.77 20.07 -10.61
N ASP A 362 18.75 20.19 -11.94
CA ASP A 362 17.58 20.47 -12.77
C ASP A 362 16.79 19.20 -13.15
N GLY A 363 17.23 18.03 -12.70
CA GLY A 363 16.60 16.74 -12.97
C GLY A 363 17.12 16.03 -14.22
N TRP A 364 18.12 16.60 -14.91
CA TRP A 364 18.78 15.97 -16.05
C TRP A 364 20.05 15.24 -15.63
N PHE A 365 20.24 14.03 -16.15
CA PHE A 365 21.41 13.21 -15.92
C PHE A 365 22.25 13.13 -17.19
N GLU A 366 23.57 13.07 -17.01
CA GLU A 366 24.53 12.81 -18.07
C GLU A 366 25.03 11.37 -17.93
N GLY A 367 24.95 10.58 -18.99
CA GLY A 367 25.37 9.19 -18.95
C GLY A 367 25.77 8.63 -20.30
N VAL A 368 26.24 7.39 -20.29
CA VAL A 368 26.73 6.67 -21.46
C VAL A 368 25.86 5.46 -21.73
N CYS A 369 25.39 5.33 -22.96
CA CYS A 369 24.71 4.14 -23.47
C CYS A 369 25.31 3.78 -24.83
N ASN A 370 25.71 2.52 -25.02
CA ASN A 370 26.29 2.02 -26.28
C ASN A 370 27.48 2.88 -26.80
N GLY A 371 28.29 3.43 -25.90
CA GLY A 371 29.43 4.29 -26.22
C GLY A 371 29.09 5.74 -26.59
N VAL A 372 27.81 6.13 -26.57
CA VAL A 372 27.36 7.51 -26.80
C VAL A 372 27.08 8.19 -25.46
N THR A 373 27.59 9.39 -25.28
CA THR A 373 27.37 10.22 -24.08
C THR A 373 26.37 11.32 -24.39
N GLY A 374 25.46 11.60 -23.46
CA GLY A 374 24.55 12.73 -23.58
C GLY A 374 23.65 12.89 -22.35
N LEU A 375 22.82 13.94 -22.40
CA LEU A 375 21.87 14.31 -21.36
C LEU A 375 20.52 13.62 -21.54
N PHE A 376 19.89 13.24 -20.44
CA PHE A 376 18.54 12.68 -20.46
C PHE A 376 17.80 12.97 -19.14
N PRO A 377 16.46 12.97 -19.16
CA PRO A 377 15.66 13.21 -17.97
C PRO A 377 15.76 12.04 -16.97
N GLY A 378 16.09 12.34 -15.71
CA GLY A 378 16.33 11.32 -14.69
C GLY A 378 15.11 10.46 -14.33
N ASN A 379 13.89 10.92 -14.63
CA ASN A 379 12.66 10.17 -14.37
C ASN A 379 12.35 9.08 -15.42
N TYR A 380 13.22 8.91 -16.42
CA TYR A 380 13.10 7.88 -17.47
C TYR A 380 13.95 6.64 -17.16
N VAL A 381 14.63 6.62 -16.02
CA VAL A 381 15.53 5.54 -15.61
C VAL A 381 15.29 5.11 -14.17
N GLU A 382 15.62 3.87 -13.86
CA GLU A 382 15.56 3.29 -12.52
C GLU A 382 16.90 2.63 -12.15
N SER A 383 17.29 2.71 -10.88
CA SER A 383 18.54 2.16 -10.37
C SER A 383 18.56 0.63 -10.45
N ILE A 384 19.61 0.07 -11.03
CA ILE A 384 19.87 -1.38 -11.01
C ILE A 384 20.66 -1.72 -9.74
N MET A 385 20.11 -1.38 -8.57
CA MET A 385 20.60 -1.94 -7.32
C MET A 385 19.97 -3.32 -7.18
N HIS A 386 20.78 -4.37 -7.39
CA HIS A 386 20.39 -5.74 -7.06
C HIS A 386 20.01 -5.80 -5.58
N TYR A 387 18.77 -6.21 -5.30
CA TYR A 387 18.40 -6.75 -3.99
C TYR A 387 19.18 -8.06 -3.81
N ALA A 388 20.39 -7.96 -3.29
CA ALA A 388 21.05 -9.09 -2.65
C ALA A 388 20.50 -9.14 -1.21
N ASP A 389 19.41 -9.88 -1.05
CA ASP A 389 18.92 -10.40 0.24
C ASP A 389 19.25 -11.90 0.30
#